data_AF-A0A9E6NYC4-F1
#
_entry.id   AF-A0A9E6NYC4-F1
#
_cell.length_a   1.000
_cell.length_b   1.000
_cell.length_c   1.000
_cell.angle_alpha   90.00
_cell.angle_beta   90.00
_cell.angle_gamma   90.00
#
_symmetry.space_group_name_H-M   'P 1'
#
loop_
_entity.id
_entity.type
_entity.pdbx_description
1 polymer ?
#
loop_
_entity_poly.entity_id
_entity_poly.type
_entity_poly.pdbx_seq_one_letter_code
_entity_poly.pdbx_strand_id
1 'polypeptide(L)'
;MSTDKLTKANAKGNIYLSLTTFQEEEFIYSIGGKDFLEWGEDYFRFGTSFSLGGHNFYIGSRIKLNAEINVAHKLGELGTVASAHLKLDEFDSDKQAEGIIYLYRNGAYPKGVICWSENNAFSVLAVFDFFRI
;
A
#
# COMPACT_ATOMS: atom_id res chain seq x y z
N MET A 1 -29.72 -13.32 8.00
CA MET A 1 -28.28 -13.62 8.19
C MET A 1 -27.64 -13.69 6.81
N SER A 2 -27.09 -12.58 6.30
CA SER A 2 -26.17 -12.65 5.16
C SER A 2 -24.76 -12.55 5.72
N THR A 3 -24.00 -13.61 5.49
CA THR A 3 -22.58 -13.72 5.79
C THR A 3 -21.80 -12.83 4.83
N ASP A 4 -21.68 -11.54 5.14
CA ASP A 4 -20.58 -10.75 4.61
C ASP A 4 -19.31 -11.22 5.31
N LYS A 5 -18.63 -12.17 4.66
CA LYS A 5 -17.26 -12.60 4.98
C LYS A 5 -16.30 -11.46 4.65
N LEU A 6 -16.43 -10.33 5.36
CA LEU A 6 -15.31 -9.42 5.57
C LEU A 6 -14.35 -10.17 6.50
N THR A 7 -13.40 -10.86 5.90
CA THR A 7 -12.33 -11.59 6.55
C THR A 7 -11.55 -10.63 7.44
N LYS A 8 -11.98 -10.52 8.71
CA LYS A 8 -11.22 -9.90 9.80
C LYS A 8 -9.91 -10.66 9.95
N ALA A 9 -8.88 -10.23 9.21
CA ALA A 9 -7.58 -10.85 9.26
C ALA A 9 -7.02 -10.72 10.70
N ASN A 10 -6.60 -11.83 11.30
CA ASN A 10 -5.73 -11.82 12.48
C ASN A 10 -4.31 -11.53 12.04
N ALA A 11 -4.10 -10.32 11.53
CA ALA A 11 -2.84 -9.86 10.98
C ALA A 11 -2.51 -8.51 11.63
N LYS A 12 -1.25 -8.34 12.02
CA LYS A 12 -0.69 -7.05 12.43
C LYS A 12 0.52 -6.80 11.56
N GLY A 13 0.78 -5.55 11.22
CA GLY A 13 2.02 -5.18 10.57
C GLY A 13 2.28 -3.71 10.75
N ASN A 14 3.52 -3.32 10.46
CA ASN A 14 3.91 -1.93 10.39
C ASN A 14 4.12 -1.57 8.92
N ILE A 15 3.69 -0.38 8.53
CA ILE A 15 4.06 0.25 7.26
C ILE A 15 4.80 1.52 7.62
N TYR A 16 6.06 1.62 7.20
CA TYR A 16 6.85 2.84 7.31
C TYR A 16 6.81 3.55 5.97
N LEU A 17 6.32 4.78 5.98
CA LEU A 17 6.18 5.62 4.80
C LEU A 17 7.15 6.79 4.91
N SER A 18 7.95 6.99 3.87
CA SER A 18 8.57 8.28 3.58
C SER A 18 7.81 8.88 2.42
N LEU A 19 7.22 10.06 2.62
CA LEU A 19 6.45 10.79 1.61
C LEU A 19 7.14 12.12 1.32
N THR A 20 7.28 12.46 0.05
CA THR A 20 7.73 13.79 -0.40
C THR A 20 6.64 14.42 -1.24
N THR A 21 6.18 15.63 -0.90
CA THR A 21 5.20 16.38 -1.70
C THR A 21 5.87 17.10 -2.86
N PHE A 22 5.09 17.63 -3.81
CA PHE A 22 5.59 18.51 -4.86
C PHE A 22 6.18 19.82 -4.35
N GLN A 23 5.90 20.19 -3.09
CA GLN A 23 6.51 21.33 -2.39
C GLN A 23 7.80 20.94 -1.65
N GLU A 24 8.32 19.73 -1.91
CA GLU A 24 9.51 19.16 -1.27
C GLU A 24 9.37 18.95 0.25
N GLU A 25 8.14 18.87 0.75
CA GLU A 25 7.90 18.56 2.17
C GLU A 25 8.04 17.06 2.40
N GLU A 26 8.78 16.70 3.44
CA GLU A 26 9.04 15.30 3.80
C GLU A 26 8.27 14.88 5.05
N PHE A 27 7.60 13.73 4.96
CA PHE A 27 6.86 13.13 6.07
C PHE A 27 7.30 11.70 6.31
N ILE A 28 7.42 11.34 7.59
CA ILE A 28 7.60 9.96 8.03
C ILE A 28 6.36 9.53 8.80
N TYR A 29 5.74 8.44 8.36
CA TYR A 29 4.53 7.90 9.00
C TYR A 29 4.66 6.40 9.24
N SER A 30 4.21 5.95 10.41
CA SER A 30 4.16 4.54 10.77
C SER A 30 2.73 4.12 11.03
N ILE A 31 2.27 3.11 10.30
CA ILE A 31 0.91 2.57 10.43
C ILE A 31 1.02 1.20 11.08
N GLY A 32 0.36 1.00 12.22
CA GLY A 32 0.26 -0.30 12.88
C GLY A 32 -1.19 -0.69 13.12
N GLY A 33 -1.60 -1.93 12.81
CA GLY A 33 -2.93 -2.42 13.21
C GLY A 33 -3.56 -3.47 12.30
N LYS A 34 -4.78 -3.87 12.66
CA LYS A 34 -5.68 -4.76 11.88
C LYS A 34 -6.54 -4.01 10.87
N ASP A 35 -6.72 -2.70 11.08
CA ASP A 35 -7.79 -1.89 10.45
C ASP A 35 -7.53 -1.54 8.98
N PHE A 36 -6.44 -2.06 8.42
CA PHE A 36 -5.96 -1.72 7.08
C PHE A 36 -5.76 -2.98 6.23
N LEU A 37 -6.36 -4.11 6.59
CA LEU A 37 -6.10 -5.41 5.98
C LEU A 37 -7.37 -6.02 5.43
N GLU A 38 -7.44 -6.10 4.11
CA GLU A 38 -8.47 -6.84 3.41
C GLU A 38 -7.83 -7.97 2.61
N TRP A 39 -8.45 -9.15 2.69
CA TRP A 39 -8.05 -10.29 1.90
C TRP A 39 -9.13 -10.55 0.88
N GLY A 40 -8.77 -10.44 -0.40
CA GLY A 40 -9.53 -11.07 -1.47
C GLY A 40 -9.08 -12.53 -1.63
N GLU A 41 -9.82 -13.32 -2.40
CA GLU A 41 -9.47 -14.72 -2.66
C GLU A 41 -8.05 -14.87 -3.26
N ASP A 42 -7.62 -13.92 -4.10
CA ASP A 42 -6.33 -13.97 -4.79
C ASP A 42 -5.36 -12.84 -4.42
N TYR A 43 -5.75 -11.93 -3.51
CA TYR A 43 -4.98 -10.71 -3.26
C TYR A 43 -4.93 -10.31 -1.79
N PHE A 44 -3.76 -9.84 -1.38
CA PHE A 44 -3.58 -9.03 -0.18
C PHE A 44 -3.87 -7.56 -0.52
N ARG A 45 -4.62 -6.87 0.34
CA ARG A 45 -4.87 -5.44 0.21
C ARG A 45 -4.55 -4.72 1.50
N PHE A 46 -3.99 -3.53 1.37
CA PHE A 46 -3.94 -2.58 2.45
C PHE A 46 -4.28 -1.17 1.99
N GLY A 47 -4.84 -0.36 2.88
CA GLY A 47 -5.07 1.04 2.61
C GLY A 47 -5.43 1.81 3.86
N THR A 48 -5.10 3.10 3.90
CA THR A 48 -5.31 3.97 5.05
C THR A 48 -5.45 5.42 4.61
N SER A 49 -6.10 6.24 5.45
CA SER A 49 -6.12 7.69 5.31
C SER A 49 -5.54 8.35 6.56
N PHE A 50 -4.79 9.43 6.38
CA PHE A 50 -4.21 10.20 7.49
C PHE A 50 -3.93 11.64 7.07
N SER A 51 -3.84 12.54 8.05
CA SER A 51 -3.48 13.94 7.82
C SER A 51 -2.10 14.26 8.40
N LEU A 52 -1.22 14.85 7.60
CA LEU A 52 0.15 15.24 7.98
C LEU A 52 0.51 16.57 7.33
N GLY A 53 1.12 17.49 8.09
CA GLY A 53 1.57 18.78 7.55
C GLY A 53 0.47 19.70 7.02
N GLY A 54 -0.80 19.45 7.35
CA GLY A 54 -1.94 20.17 6.77
C GLY A 54 -2.50 19.52 5.49
N HIS A 55 -1.90 18.42 5.04
CA HIS A 55 -2.37 17.64 3.90
C HIS A 55 -3.15 16.40 4.33
N ASN A 56 -4.09 15.97 3.50
CA ASN A 56 -4.79 14.70 3.62
C ASN A 56 -4.23 13.67 2.64
N PHE A 57 -3.81 12.53 3.16
CA PHE A 57 -3.27 11.43 2.38
C PHE A 57 -4.24 10.25 2.41
N TYR A 58 -4.42 9.58 1.28
CA TYR A 58 -5.05 8.26 1.21
C TYR A 58 -4.20 7.30 0.39
N ILE A 59 -3.73 6.23 1.02
CA ILE A 59 -2.95 5.17 0.38
C ILE A 59 -3.83 3.94 0.23
N GLY A 60 -3.75 3.26 -0.92
CA GLY A 60 -4.23 1.90 -1.07
C GLY A 60 -3.33 1.09 -1.96
N SER A 61 -3.28 -0.22 -1.72
CA SER A 61 -2.46 -1.16 -2.47
C SER A 61 -3.12 -2.53 -2.51
N ARG A 62 -2.82 -3.26 -3.59
CA ARG A 62 -3.25 -4.63 -3.84
C ARG A 62 -2.08 -5.44 -4.38
N ILE A 63 -1.87 -6.63 -3.85
CA ILE A 63 -0.75 -7.52 -4.19
C ILE A 63 -1.29 -8.93 -4.41
N LYS A 64 -0.95 -9.59 -5.53
CA LYS A 64 -1.33 -10.99 -5.76
C LYS A 64 -0.68 -11.91 -4.73
N LEU A 65 -1.46 -12.79 -4.12
CA LEU A 65 -0.97 -13.73 -3.09
C LEU A 65 0.07 -14.74 -3.62
N ASN A 66 0.11 -14.95 -4.93
CA ASN A 66 1.05 -15.82 -5.63
C ASN A 66 2.12 -15.08 -6.46
N ALA A 67 2.25 -13.77 -6.27
CA ALA A 67 3.37 -13.00 -6.83
C ALA A 67 4.72 -13.61 -6.45
N GLU A 68 5.66 -13.60 -7.39
CA GLU A 68 7.02 -14.09 -7.18
C GLU A 68 7.75 -13.22 -6.14
N ILE A 69 8.49 -13.85 -5.24
CA ILE A 69 9.34 -13.16 -4.26
C ILE A 69 10.73 -12.94 -4.84
N ASN A 70 11.45 -11.97 -4.29
CA ASN A 70 12.81 -11.59 -4.69
C ASN A 70 12.96 -11.11 -6.15
N VAL A 71 11.87 -10.61 -6.72
CA VAL A 71 11.82 -9.98 -8.05
C VAL A 71 11.11 -8.65 -7.91
N ALA A 72 11.59 -7.63 -8.65
CA ALA A 72 10.91 -6.35 -8.74
C ALA A 72 9.73 -6.46 -9.72
N HIS A 73 8.52 -6.20 -9.23
CA HIS A 73 7.32 -6.12 -10.06
C HIS A 73 6.95 -4.67 -10.28
N LYS A 74 6.70 -4.29 -11.53
CA LYS A 74 6.14 -2.97 -11.83
C LYS A 74 4.73 -2.86 -11.24
N LEU A 75 4.44 -1.70 -10.67
CA LEU A 75 3.07 -1.33 -10.32
C LEU A 75 2.29 -1.01 -11.60
N GLY A 76 1.00 -1.32 -11.62
CA GLY A 76 0.13 -0.95 -12.73
C GLY A 76 -1.34 -1.17 -12.42
N GLU A 77 -2.17 -1.19 -13.48
CA GLU A 77 -3.62 -1.32 -13.38
C GLU A 77 -4.11 -2.60 -12.68
N LEU A 78 -5.40 -2.59 -12.36
CA LEU A 78 -6.15 -3.74 -11.86
C LEU A 78 -5.97 -4.95 -12.79
N GLY A 79 -5.26 -5.98 -12.34
CA GLY A 79 -4.96 -7.19 -13.11
C GLY A 79 -3.45 -7.51 -13.17
N THR A 80 -2.60 -6.52 -12.90
CA THR A 80 -1.16 -6.69 -12.72
C THR A 80 -0.82 -7.42 -11.40
N VAL A 81 0.46 -7.74 -11.19
CA VAL A 81 0.94 -8.44 -9.99
C VAL A 81 0.71 -7.61 -8.72
N ALA A 82 0.84 -6.29 -8.82
CA ALA A 82 0.55 -5.37 -7.75
C ALA A 82 0.14 -3.98 -8.27
N SER A 83 -0.72 -3.30 -7.51
CA SER A 83 -1.10 -1.91 -7.75
C SER A 83 -0.95 -1.13 -6.44
N ALA A 84 -0.65 0.16 -6.55
CA ALA A 84 -0.73 1.10 -5.44
C ALA A 84 -1.30 2.43 -5.96
N HIS A 85 -2.00 3.14 -5.09
CA HIS A 85 -2.48 4.49 -5.34
C HIS A 85 -2.24 5.34 -4.10
N LEU A 86 -1.89 6.60 -4.30
CA LEU A 86 -1.90 7.64 -3.28
C LEU A 86 -2.77 8.79 -3.78
N LYS A 87 -3.65 9.31 -2.93
CA LYS A 87 -4.32 10.59 -3.13
C LYS A 87 -3.80 11.60 -2.12
N LEU A 88 -3.48 12.80 -2.59
CA LEU A 88 -3.06 13.96 -1.80
C LEU A 88 -4.14 15.03 -1.92
N ASP A 89 -4.67 15.52 -0.79
CA ASP A 89 -5.68 16.58 -0.68
C ASP A 89 -6.92 16.38 -1.56
N GLU A 90 -7.32 15.12 -1.74
CA GLU A 90 -8.46 14.73 -2.58
C GLU A 90 -8.32 15.16 -4.06
N PHE A 91 -7.14 15.60 -4.50
CA PHE A 91 -6.85 15.77 -5.91
C PHE A 91 -6.89 14.40 -6.58
N ASP A 92 -7.71 14.29 -7.62
CA ASP A 92 -7.96 13.03 -8.33
C ASP A 92 -6.81 12.62 -9.28
N SER A 93 -5.64 13.22 -9.10
CA SER A 93 -4.39 12.82 -9.72
C SER A 93 -3.84 11.61 -8.96
N ASP A 94 -4.36 10.43 -9.31
CA ASP A 94 -3.56 9.42 -10.00
C ASP A 94 -4.16 8.02 -9.80
N LYS A 95 -4.79 7.50 -10.85
CA LYS A 95 -5.38 6.15 -10.82
C LYS A 95 -4.29 5.06 -10.94
N GLN A 96 -3.04 5.44 -11.24
CA GLN A 96 -1.96 4.51 -11.58
C GLN A 96 -0.58 5.12 -11.28
N ALA A 97 -0.13 5.04 -10.03
CA ALA A 97 1.23 5.46 -9.74
C ALA A 97 2.25 4.52 -10.40
N GLU A 98 3.24 5.10 -11.09
CA GLU A 98 4.40 4.36 -11.57
C GLU A 98 5.33 4.01 -10.40
N GLY A 99 5.77 2.75 -10.38
CA GLY A 99 6.64 2.30 -9.32
C GLY A 99 6.95 0.82 -9.39
N ILE A 100 7.57 0.33 -8.32
CA ILE A 100 7.92 -1.06 -8.14
C ILE A 100 7.50 -1.57 -6.77
N ILE A 101 7.19 -2.85 -6.70
CA ILE A 101 7.16 -3.61 -5.45
C ILE A 101 8.21 -4.69 -5.47
N TYR A 102 8.87 -4.88 -4.34
CA TYR A 102 9.78 -6.00 -4.09
C TYR A 102 9.31 -6.77 -2.86
N LEU A 103 9.02 -8.06 -3.04
CA LEU A 103 8.53 -8.93 -1.97
C LEU A 103 9.64 -9.80 -1.42
N TYR A 104 9.88 -9.74 -0.11
CA TYR A 104 10.71 -10.70 0.62
C TYR A 104 9.90 -11.91 1.10
N ARG A 105 8.61 -11.71 1.32
CA ARG A 105 7.64 -12.73 1.70
C ARG A 105 6.29 -12.38 1.06
N ASN A 106 5.58 -13.39 0.58
CA ASN A 106 4.25 -13.21 0.00
C ASN A 106 3.20 -14.10 0.70
N GLY A 107 1.97 -14.05 0.19
CA GLY A 107 0.81 -14.75 0.71
C GLY A 107 0.09 -13.91 1.75
N ALA A 108 -0.44 -14.61 2.73
CA ALA A 108 -1.23 -14.09 3.83
C ALA A 108 -0.65 -12.88 4.57
N TYR A 109 0.66 -12.89 4.75
CA TYR A 109 1.37 -11.99 5.65
C TYR A 109 2.61 -11.46 4.92
N PRO A 110 2.44 -10.62 3.89
CA PRO A 110 3.54 -10.28 3.01
C PRO A 110 4.52 -9.33 3.72
N LYS A 111 5.76 -9.33 3.22
CA LYS A 111 6.82 -8.42 3.65
C LYS A 111 7.51 -7.90 2.40
N GLY A 112 7.76 -6.60 2.34
CA GLY A 112 8.36 -6.02 1.16
C GLY A 112 8.58 -4.53 1.26
N VAL A 113 8.93 -3.98 0.10
CA VAL A 113 9.10 -2.55 -0.14
C VAL A 113 8.27 -2.20 -1.37
N ILE A 114 7.51 -1.11 -1.30
CA ILE A 114 6.87 -0.49 -2.46
C ILE A 114 7.47 0.90 -2.60
N CYS A 115 7.93 1.22 -3.81
CA CYS A 115 8.38 2.55 -4.17
C CYS A 115 7.48 3.03 -5.30
N TRP A 116 6.86 4.20 -5.16
CA TRP A 116 6.07 4.77 -6.25
C TRP A 116 6.11 6.29 -6.20
N SER A 117 5.97 6.91 -7.36
CA SER A 117 6.01 8.36 -7.48
C SER A 117 5.10 8.78 -8.61
N GLU A 118 4.55 9.97 -8.48
CA GLU A 118 3.86 10.65 -9.57
C GLU A 118 4.56 11.98 -9.83
N ASN A 119 4.89 12.22 -11.10
CA ASN A 119 5.73 13.34 -11.48
C ASN A 119 5.04 14.67 -11.16
N ASN A 120 5.75 15.59 -10.51
CA ASN A 120 5.20 16.86 -9.99
C ASN A 120 4.06 16.71 -8.97
N ALA A 121 3.89 15.54 -8.35
CA ALA A 121 2.87 15.32 -7.32
C ALA A 121 3.46 14.81 -6.01
N PHE A 122 4.11 13.63 -6.04
CA PHE A 122 4.65 13.03 -4.82
C PHE A 122 5.69 11.93 -5.12
N SER A 123 6.45 11.55 -4.09
CA SER A 123 7.17 10.27 -4.04
C SER A 123 6.87 9.53 -2.73
N VAL A 124 6.81 8.20 -2.78
CA VAL A 124 6.56 7.34 -1.62
C VAL A 124 7.51 6.16 -1.60
N LEU A 125 8.08 5.90 -0.43
CA LEU A 125 8.72 4.64 -0.07
C LEU A 125 7.94 4.01 1.10
N ALA A 126 7.36 2.83 0.88
CA ALA A 126 6.66 2.06 1.89
C ALA A 126 7.41 0.76 2.20
N VAL A 127 7.85 0.59 3.44
CA VAL A 127 8.39 -0.69 3.95
C VAL A 127 7.35 -1.34 4.82
N PHE A 128 6.95 -2.57 4.50
CA PHE A 128 5.90 -3.27 5.22
C PHE A 128 6.30 -4.68 5.66
N ASP A 129 5.81 -5.08 6.83
CA ASP A 129 6.00 -6.42 7.39
C ASP A 129 4.74 -6.83 8.17
N PHE A 130 3.95 -7.72 7.59
CA PHE A 130 2.72 -8.25 8.21
C PHE A 130 2.98 -9.64 8.79
N PHE A 131 2.34 -9.96 9.91
CA PHE A 131 2.46 -11.23 10.62
C PHE A 131 1.13 -11.64 11.26
N ARG A 132 0.99 -12.95 11.51
CA ARG A 132 -0.17 -13.53 12.19
C ARG A 132 -0.15 -13.17 13.68
N ILE A 133 -1.32 -12.84 14.23
CA ILE A 133 -1.57 -12.76 15.68
C ILE A 133 -2.15 -14.07 16.18
#